data_AF-A0A1F3XAT6-F1
#
_entry.id   AF-A0A1F3XAT6-F1
#
_cell.length_a   1.000
_cell.length_b   1.000
_cell.length_c   1.000
_cell.angle_alpha   90.00
_cell.angle_beta   90.00
_cell.angle_gamma   90.00
#
_symmetry.space_group_name_H-M   'P 1'
#
loop_
_entity.id
_entity.type
_entity.pdbx_description
1 polymer ?
#
loop_
_entity_poly.entity_id
_entity_poly.type
_entity_poly.pdbx_seq_one_letter_code
_entity_poly.pdbx_strand_id
1 'polypeptide(L)'
;MDVAPAEACTAFALPPGSKLWLLSRLRVFKNRPHSVTLSAQPRELGESVPVAKLRKLPMHQILTDAGIEVQSLSRALSVSVATPLVAKHLRLTIHDPTLVYTFLYSDVRGRTVDWTRIFVHPAEPSPIEVFNFKTGRWSLSVERKPLETLG
;
A
#
# COMPACT_ATOMS: atom_id res chain seq x y z
N MET A 1 7.53 -12.97 -9.30
CA MET A 1 6.41 -12.13 -9.79
C MET A 1 7.09 -11.30 -10.85
N ASP A 2 6.92 -11.66 -12.12
CA ASP A 2 7.91 -11.29 -13.15
C ASP A 2 7.34 -10.28 -14.14
N VAL A 3 6.04 -9.98 -14.01
CA VAL A 3 5.30 -9.05 -14.86
C VAL A 3 4.65 -8.01 -13.95
N ALA A 4 4.92 -6.73 -14.23
CA ALA A 4 4.31 -5.65 -13.48
C ALA A 4 2.80 -5.58 -13.75
N PRO A 5 1.98 -5.26 -12.74
CA PRO A 5 0.55 -5.00 -12.94
C PRO A 5 0.35 -3.94 -14.03
N ALA A 6 -0.65 -4.11 -14.90
CA ALA A 6 -0.89 -3.18 -16.02
C ALA A 6 -1.07 -1.73 -15.55
N GLU A 7 -1.78 -1.53 -14.46
CA GLU A 7 -1.96 -0.24 -13.79
C GLU A 7 -0.69 0.36 -13.21
N ALA A 8 0.27 -0.47 -12.77
CA ALA A 8 1.59 0.02 -12.39
C ALA A 8 2.30 0.53 -13.65
N CYS A 9 2.29 -0.23 -14.75
CA CYS A 9 2.84 0.24 -16.02
C CYS A 9 2.19 1.56 -16.47
N THR A 10 0.86 1.67 -16.42
CA THR A 10 0.13 2.90 -16.74
C THR A 10 0.56 4.07 -15.87
N ALA A 11 0.72 3.85 -14.56
CA ALA A 11 1.21 4.85 -13.63
C ALA A 11 2.62 5.37 -14.00
N PHE A 12 3.50 4.49 -14.50
CA PHE A 12 4.82 4.86 -15.01
C PHE A 12 4.81 5.40 -16.45
N ALA A 13 3.64 5.58 -17.08
CA ALA A 13 3.49 5.91 -18.50
C ALA A 13 4.20 4.90 -19.43
N LEU A 14 4.14 3.61 -19.08
CA LEU A 14 4.74 2.50 -19.81
C LEU A 14 3.67 1.55 -20.37
N PRO A 15 3.94 0.84 -21.48
CA PRO A 15 3.08 -0.24 -21.95
C PRO A 15 2.93 -1.38 -20.92
N PRO A 16 1.77 -2.06 -20.84
CA PRO A 16 1.62 -3.26 -20.04
C PRO A 16 2.71 -4.31 -20.34
N GLY A 17 3.23 -4.97 -19.31
CA GLY A 17 4.32 -5.94 -19.44
C GLY A 17 5.74 -5.34 -19.43
N SER A 18 5.86 -4.01 -19.35
CA SER A 18 7.16 -3.35 -19.17
C SER A 18 7.90 -3.83 -17.92
N LYS A 19 9.23 -3.84 -18.00
CA LYS A 19 10.10 -4.33 -16.93
C LYS A 19 10.25 -3.27 -15.83
N LEU A 20 9.53 -3.48 -14.73
CA LEU A 20 9.73 -2.75 -13.47
C LEU A 20 10.38 -3.68 -12.44
N TRP A 21 11.03 -3.11 -11.44
CA TRP A 21 11.46 -3.86 -10.27
C TRP A 21 10.27 -4.03 -9.34
N LEU A 22 10.03 -5.27 -8.91
CA LEU A 22 8.84 -5.65 -8.15
C LEU A 22 9.23 -6.14 -6.77
N LEU A 23 8.49 -5.68 -5.76
CA LEU A 23 8.70 -6.04 -4.37
C LEU A 23 7.38 -6.45 -3.72
N SER A 24 7.41 -7.52 -2.93
CA SER A 24 6.35 -7.85 -2.00
C SER A 24 6.85 -7.79 -0.56
N ARG A 25 6.10 -7.14 0.33
CA ARG A 25 6.39 -7.10 1.78
C ARG A 25 5.17 -7.57 2.57
N LEU A 26 5.38 -8.49 3.50
CA LEU A 26 4.40 -8.79 4.55
C LEU A 26 4.71 -7.91 5.77
N ARG A 27 3.70 -7.18 6.26
CA ARG A 27 3.75 -6.49 7.54
C ARG A 27 3.05 -7.35 8.58
N VAL A 28 3.72 -7.53 9.72
CA VAL A 28 3.21 -8.25 10.89
C VAL A 28 3.05 -7.24 12.02
N PHE A 29 1.90 -7.25 12.68
CA PHE A 29 1.61 -6.43 13.84
C PHE A 29 1.05 -7.32 14.93
N LYS A 30 1.54 -7.19 16.18
CA LYS A 30 1.15 -8.05 17.32
C LYS A 30 1.15 -9.56 16.96
N ASN A 31 2.20 -10.00 16.27
CA ASN A 31 2.40 -11.39 15.83
C ASN A 31 1.32 -11.97 14.86
N ARG A 32 0.54 -11.11 14.21
CA ARG A 32 -0.42 -11.50 13.16
C ARG A 32 -0.16 -10.75 11.84
N PRO A 33 -0.47 -11.35 10.68
CA PRO A 33 -0.46 -10.63 9.40
C PRO A 33 -1.35 -9.38 9.49
N HIS A 34 -0.79 -8.23 9.11
CA HIS A 34 -1.49 -6.95 9.08
C HIS A 34 -1.80 -6.54 7.64
N SER A 35 -0.78 -6.53 6.78
CA SER A 35 -0.95 -6.15 5.38
C SER A 35 0.12 -6.75 4.47
N VAL A 36 -0.23 -6.90 3.19
CA VAL A 36 0.70 -7.23 2.11
C VAL A 36 0.86 -6.02 1.22
N THR A 37 2.09 -5.58 1.04
CA THR A 37 2.46 -4.49 0.13
C THR A 37 3.06 -5.08 -1.13
N LEU A 38 2.55 -4.69 -2.30
CA LEU A 38 3.14 -4.94 -3.61
C LEU A 38 3.60 -3.60 -4.19
N SER A 39 4.88 -3.48 -4.51
CA SER A 39 5.45 -2.25 -5.05
C SER A 39 6.09 -2.51 -6.41
N ALA A 40 6.03 -1.51 -7.28
CA ALA A 40 6.71 -1.46 -8.56
C ALA A 40 7.50 -0.16 -8.68
N GLN A 41 8.75 -0.25 -9.12
CA GLN A 41 9.69 0.86 -9.21
C GLN A 41 10.49 0.78 -10.52
N PRO A 42 11.10 1.91 -10.99
CA PRO A 42 12.13 1.84 -12.01
C PRO A 42 13.23 0.88 -11.57
N ARG A 43 13.76 0.08 -12.51
CA ARG A 43 14.67 -1.02 -12.20
C ARG A 43 15.90 -0.55 -11.42
N GLU A 44 16.56 0.50 -11.91
CA GLU A 44 17.76 1.08 -11.33
C GLU A 44 17.52 1.51 -9.87
N LEU A 45 16.37 2.14 -9.59
CA LEU A 45 16.01 2.55 -8.24
C LEU A 45 15.77 1.33 -7.34
N GLY A 46 14.91 0.40 -7.74
CA GLY A 46 14.56 -0.77 -6.94
C GLY A 46 15.75 -1.68 -6.62
N GLU A 47 16.66 -1.87 -7.58
CA GLU A 47 17.86 -2.70 -7.41
C GLU A 47 18.92 -2.02 -6.52
N SER A 48 18.92 -0.69 -6.42
CA SER A 48 19.87 0.05 -5.58
C SER A 48 19.53 0.00 -4.08
N VAL A 49 18.29 -0.35 -3.70
CA VAL A 49 17.85 -0.30 -2.30
C VAL A 49 18.21 -1.60 -1.55
N PRO A 50 18.96 -1.53 -0.44
CA PRO A 50 19.26 -2.71 0.35
C PRO A 50 18.00 -3.37 0.94
N VAL A 51 17.93 -4.70 0.87
CA VAL A 51 16.82 -5.50 1.45
C VAL A 51 16.61 -5.20 2.93
N ALA A 52 17.67 -4.90 3.68
CA ALA A 52 17.57 -4.51 5.10
C ALA A 52 16.73 -3.24 5.31
N LYS A 53 16.86 -2.24 4.43
CA LYS A 53 16.05 -1.02 4.46
C LYS A 53 14.60 -1.34 4.06
N LEU A 54 14.39 -2.11 3.00
CA LEU A 54 13.05 -2.51 2.53
C LEU A 54 12.21 -3.19 3.62
N ARG A 55 12.84 -4.00 4.48
CA ARG A 55 12.17 -4.70 5.59
C ARG A 55 11.70 -3.76 6.70
N LYS A 56 12.47 -2.71 6.99
CA LYS A 56 12.26 -1.87 8.18
C LYS A 56 11.53 -0.57 7.86
N LEU A 57 11.92 0.10 6.79
CA LEU A 57 11.53 1.48 6.54
C LEU A 57 10.20 1.59 5.76
N PRO A 58 9.42 2.65 5.98
CA PRO A 58 8.33 3.05 5.09
C PRO A 58 8.89 3.54 3.73
N MET A 59 8.07 3.47 2.67
CA MET A 59 8.57 3.74 1.31
C MET A 59 9.05 5.18 1.11
N HIS A 60 8.38 6.18 1.69
CA HIS A 60 8.83 7.57 1.61
C HIS A 60 10.27 7.75 2.15
N GLN A 61 10.61 7.13 3.29
CA GLN A 61 11.98 7.16 3.83
C GLN A 61 12.98 6.45 2.92
N ILE A 62 12.59 5.31 2.32
CA ILE A 62 13.44 4.59 1.37
C ILE A 62 13.77 5.47 0.16
N LEU A 63 12.78 6.19 -0.38
CA LEU A 63 12.95 7.09 -1.51
C LEU A 63 13.85 8.28 -1.13
N THR A 64 13.59 8.92 0.02
CA THR A 64 14.42 10.02 0.52
C THR A 64 15.87 9.59 0.73
N ASP A 65 16.10 8.43 1.36
CA ASP A 65 17.43 7.86 1.57
C ASP A 65 18.16 7.53 0.26
N ALA A 66 17.42 7.28 -0.82
CA ALA A 66 17.95 7.06 -2.16
C ALA A 66 18.21 8.37 -2.92
N GLY A 67 18.07 9.53 -2.26
CA GLY A 67 18.26 10.85 -2.87
C GLY A 67 17.09 11.31 -3.74
N ILE A 68 15.94 10.64 -3.65
CA ILE A 68 14.74 11.04 -4.39
C ILE A 68 13.96 12.08 -3.58
N GLU A 69 13.85 13.28 -4.14
CA GLU A 69 12.96 14.31 -3.63
C GLU A 69 11.53 14.08 -4.10
N VAL A 70 10.68 13.60 -3.20
CA VAL A 70 9.25 13.35 -3.47
C VAL A 70 8.49 14.67 -3.39
N GLN A 71 7.84 15.06 -4.49
CA GLN A 71 7.00 16.25 -4.54
C GLN A 71 5.55 15.95 -4.16
N SER A 72 5.03 14.80 -4.57
CA SER A 72 3.63 14.46 -4.33
C SER A 72 3.42 12.98 -4.08
N LEU A 73 2.35 12.71 -3.32
CA LEU A 73 1.82 11.39 -3.06
C LEU A 73 0.33 11.42 -3.39
N SER A 74 -0.10 10.64 -4.39
CA SER A 74 -1.52 10.39 -4.60
C SER A 74 -1.92 9.05 -3.99
N ARG A 75 -3.16 8.96 -3.51
CA ARG A 75 -3.69 7.77 -2.86
C ARG A 75 -5.11 7.49 -3.36
N ALA A 76 -5.35 6.27 -3.80
CA ALA A 76 -6.68 5.74 -4.08
C ALA A 76 -7.02 4.63 -3.07
N LEU A 77 -8.30 4.58 -2.67
CA LEU A 77 -8.85 3.53 -1.81
C LEU A 77 -9.85 2.71 -2.63
N SER A 78 -9.79 1.40 -2.50
CA SER A 78 -10.73 0.48 -3.15
C SER A 78 -10.91 -0.79 -2.32
N VAL A 79 -11.81 -1.66 -2.77
CA VAL A 79 -11.96 -3.02 -2.24
C VAL A 79 -11.59 -4.00 -3.34
N SER A 80 -10.87 -5.05 -3.00
CA SER A 80 -10.55 -6.14 -3.92
C SER A 80 -10.50 -7.47 -3.20
N VAL A 81 -10.79 -8.55 -3.91
CA VAL A 81 -10.57 -9.90 -3.40
C VAL A 81 -9.08 -10.22 -3.36
N ALA A 82 -8.66 -11.02 -2.39
CA ALA A 82 -7.27 -11.38 -2.23
C ALA A 82 -6.74 -12.17 -3.44
N THR A 83 -5.65 -11.70 -4.06
CA THR A 83 -4.90 -12.52 -5.03
C THR A 83 -4.29 -13.74 -4.32
N PRO A 84 -3.92 -14.83 -5.03
CA PRO A 84 -3.33 -16.01 -4.38
C PRO A 84 -2.12 -15.70 -3.48
N LEU A 85 -1.27 -14.76 -3.89
CA LEU A 85 -0.14 -14.30 -3.10
C LEU A 85 -0.59 -13.62 -1.81
N VAL A 86 -1.57 -12.72 -1.91
CA VAL A 86 -2.12 -11.97 -0.77
C VAL A 86 -2.85 -12.90 0.18
N ALA A 87 -3.70 -13.79 -0.35
CA ALA A 87 -4.44 -14.80 0.40
C ALA A 87 -3.51 -15.67 1.25
N LYS A 88 -2.44 -16.20 0.63
CA LYS A 88 -1.41 -16.99 1.33
C LYS A 88 -0.76 -16.22 2.48
N HIS A 89 -0.35 -14.97 2.25
CA HIS A 89 0.39 -14.20 3.25
C HIS A 89 -0.50 -13.64 4.37
N LEU A 90 -1.74 -13.28 4.06
CA LEU A 90 -2.71 -12.77 5.02
C LEU A 90 -3.51 -13.87 5.70
N ARG A 91 -3.35 -15.14 5.30
CA ARG A 91 -4.13 -16.29 5.79
C ARG A 91 -5.63 -16.11 5.53
N LEU A 92 -5.93 -15.66 4.32
CA LEU A 92 -7.27 -15.47 3.79
C LEU A 92 -7.56 -16.49 2.68
N THR A 93 -8.82 -16.60 2.31
CA THR A 93 -9.26 -17.24 1.08
C THR A 93 -9.22 -16.25 -0.08
N ILE A 94 -9.28 -16.74 -1.33
CA ILE A 94 -9.37 -15.89 -2.52
C ILE A 94 -10.73 -15.17 -2.64
N HIS A 95 -11.69 -15.49 -1.78
CA HIS A 95 -13.02 -14.87 -1.76
C HIS A 95 -13.13 -13.77 -0.71
N ASP A 96 -12.14 -13.65 0.19
CA ASP A 96 -12.18 -12.64 1.25
C ASP A 96 -11.90 -11.25 0.67
N PRO A 97 -12.77 -10.27 0.92
CA PRO A 97 -12.54 -8.89 0.51
C PRO A 97 -11.46 -8.26 1.39
N THR A 98 -10.66 -7.40 0.77
CA THR A 98 -9.62 -6.62 1.45
C THR A 98 -9.76 -5.16 1.08
N LEU A 99 -9.53 -4.27 2.06
CA LEU A 99 -9.32 -2.85 1.78
C LEU A 99 -7.97 -2.70 1.11
N VAL A 100 -7.96 -1.98 -0.02
CA VAL A 100 -6.77 -1.78 -0.83
C VAL A 100 -6.46 -0.30 -0.92
N TYR A 101 -5.23 0.05 -0.53
CA TYR A 101 -4.66 1.37 -0.79
C TYR A 101 -3.71 1.27 -1.98
N THR A 102 -3.85 2.16 -2.96
CA THR A 102 -2.86 2.31 -4.03
C THR A 102 -2.24 3.70 -3.91
N PHE A 103 -0.93 3.75 -3.75
CA PHE A 103 -0.12 4.95 -3.62
C PHE A 103 0.72 5.16 -4.88
N LEU A 104 0.84 6.41 -5.29
CA LEU A 104 1.75 6.85 -6.33
C LEU A 104 2.65 7.95 -5.78
N TYR A 105 3.96 7.71 -5.76
CA TYR A 105 4.96 8.72 -5.41
C TYR A 105 5.52 9.33 -6.69
N SER A 106 5.54 10.66 -6.75
CA SER A 106 6.15 11.40 -7.87
C SER A 106 7.24 12.36 -7.38
N ASP A 107 8.32 12.43 -8.15
CA ASP A 107 9.43 13.35 -7.88
C ASP A 107 9.11 14.80 -8.27
N VAL A 108 10.03 15.72 -8.00
CA VAL A 108 9.93 17.15 -8.37
C VAL A 108 9.82 17.41 -9.87
N ARG A 109 10.10 16.42 -10.72
CA ARG A 109 9.92 16.49 -12.17
C ARG A 109 8.58 15.90 -12.62
N GLY A 110 7.71 15.54 -11.67
CA GLY A 110 6.41 14.91 -11.93
C GLY A 110 6.51 13.45 -12.36
N ARG A 111 7.69 12.82 -12.30
CA ARG A 111 7.86 11.42 -12.71
C ARG A 111 7.47 10.49 -11.58
N THR A 112 6.72 9.44 -11.88
CA THR A 112 6.48 8.38 -10.91
C THR A 112 7.79 7.67 -10.56
N VAL A 113 8.04 7.54 -9.26
CA VAL A 113 9.21 6.83 -8.71
C VAL A 113 8.83 5.56 -7.97
N ASP A 114 7.60 5.48 -7.47
CA ASP A 114 7.07 4.29 -6.82
C ASP A 114 5.56 4.20 -7.03
N TRP A 115 5.11 3.00 -7.40
CA TRP A 115 3.71 2.61 -7.32
C TRP A 115 3.61 1.52 -6.25
N THR A 116 2.75 1.72 -5.26
CA THR A 116 2.60 0.79 -4.14
C THR A 116 1.15 0.47 -3.89
N ARG A 117 0.81 -0.81 -3.95
CA ARG A 117 -0.48 -1.35 -3.50
C ARG A 117 -0.36 -2.02 -2.15
N ILE A 118 -1.30 -1.77 -1.25
CA ILE A 118 -1.36 -2.36 0.08
C ILE A 118 -2.71 -3.02 0.27
N PHE A 119 -2.71 -4.34 0.47
CA PHE A 119 -3.88 -5.12 0.88
C PHE A 119 -3.87 -5.23 2.40
N VAL A 120 -4.92 -4.74 3.05
CA VAL A 120 -5.05 -4.76 4.52
C VAL A 120 -5.90 -5.94 4.94
N HIS A 121 -5.49 -6.62 6.00
CA HIS A 121 -6.26 -7.72 6.57
C HIS A 121 -7.65 -7.22 7.02
N PRO A 122 -8.75 -7.90 6.67
CA PRO A 122 -10.12 -7.40 6.94
C PRO A 122 -10.47 -7.30 8.43
N ALA A 123 -9.72 -7.98 9.30
CA ALA A 123 -9.85 -7.84 10.75
C ALA A 123 -9.20 -6.56 11.32
N GLU A 124 -8.47 -5.76 10.53
CA GLU A 124 -8.02 -4.45 10.99
C GLU A 124 -9.21 -3.50 11.19
N PRO A 125 -9.21 -2.69 12.25
CA PRO A 125 -10.27 -1.71 12.47
C PRO A 125 -10.21 -0.63 11.38
N SER A 126 -11.36 -0.35 10.76
CA SER A 126 -11.52 0.84 9.93
C SER A 126 -11.64 2.07 10.82
N PRO A 127 -10.82 3.12 10.60
CA PRO A 127 -10.99 4.37 11.32
C PRO A 127 -12.34 5.00 10.95
N ILE A 128 -13.06 5.52 11.94
CA ILE A 128 -14.23 6.35 11.70
C ILE A 128 -13.75 7.79 11.63
N GLU A 129 -13.93 8.43 10.47
CA GLU A 129 -13.58 9.84 10.28
C GLU A 129 -14.80 10.72 10.60
N VAL A 130 -14.64 11.67 11.51
CA VAL A 130 -15.68 12.61 11.93
C VAL A 130 -15.31 14.01 11.44
N PHE A 131 -16.16 14.57 10.59
CA PHE A 131 -16.06 15.97 10.16
C PHE A 131 -16.80 16.89 11.12
N ASN A 132 -16.08 17.87 11.67
CA ASN A 132 -16.67 18.87 12.54
C ASN A 132 -16.97 20.16 11.77
N PHE A 133 -18.26 20.40 11.47
CA PHE A 133 -18.72 21.58 10.71
C PHE A 133 -18.39 22.93 11.36
N LYS A 134 -18.23 23.00 12.69
CA LYS A 134 -17.86 24.26 13.36
C LYS A 134 -16.40 24.62 13.15
N THR A 135 -15.53 23.61 13.04
CA THR A 135 -14.08 23.80 12.94
C THR A 135 -13.53 23.57 11.53
N GLY A 136 -14.32 22.96 10.63
CA GLY A 136 -13.89 22.58 9.29
C GLY A 136 -12.82 21.50 9.28
N ARG A 137 -12.70 20.70 10.35
CA ARG A 137 -11.63 19.70 10.53
C ARG A 137 -12.17 18.28 10.60
N TRP A 138 -11.40 17.37 10.03
CA TRP A 138 -11.55 15.93 10.22
C TRP A 138 -10.85 15.48 11.50
N SER A 139 -11.42 14.48 12.16
CA SER A 139 -10.85 13.78 13.32
C SER A 139 -11.11 12.28 13.21
N LEU A 140 -10.30 11.47 13.89
CA LEU A 140 -10.52 10.02 13.97
C LEU A 140 -11.23 9.70 15.28
N SER A 141 -12.32 8.93 15.24
CA SER A 141 -12.85 8.26 16.43
C SER A 141 -12.38 6.81 16.48
N VAL A 142 -11.91 6.39 17.66
CA VAL A 142 -11.28 5.07 17.87
C VAL A 142 -12.27 4.04 18.44
N GLU A 143 -13.49 4.44 18.83
CA GLU A 143 -14.41 3.53 19.51
C GLU A 143 -15.25 2.68 18.55
N ARG A 144 -14.93 1.38 18.49
CA ARG A 144 -15.97 0.35 18.39
C ARG A 144 -16.34 -0.06 19.81
N LYS A 145 -17.54 0.29 20.29
CA LYS A 145 -18.18 -0.57 21.29
C LYS A 145 -18.50 -1.91 20.59
N PRO A 146 -18.24 -3.07 21.22
CA PRO A 146 -18.72 -4.33 20.70
C PRO A 146 -20.22 -4.22 20.43
N LEU A 147 -20.71 -4.76 19.31
CA LEU A 147 -22.12 -5.04 19.16
C LEU A 147 -22.47 -6.00 20.29
N GLU A 148 -23.20 -5.52 21.30
CA GLU A 148 -23.86 -6.40 22.26
C GLU A 148 -24.75 -7.32 21.41
N THR A 149 -24.41 -8.60 21.39
CA THR A 149 -25.32 -9.62 20.91
C THR A 149 -26.55 -9.53 21.79
N LEU A 150 -27.65 -9.02 21.23
CA LEU A 150 -28.98 -9.16 21.82
C LEU A 150 -29.23 -10.66 21.95
N GLY A 151 -29.06 -11.16 23.18
CA GLY A 151 -29.59 -12.45 23.61
C GLY A 151 -31.08 -12.36 23.88
#